data_AF-A0A428VXX2-F1
#
_entry.id   AF-A0A428VXX2-F1
#
_cell.length_a   1.000
_cell.length_b   1.000
_cell.length_c   1.000
_cell.angle_alpha   90.00
_cell.angle_beta   90.00
_cell.angle_gamma   90.00
#
_symmetry.space_group_name_H-M   'P 1'
#
loop_
_entity.id
_entity.type
_entity.pdbx_description
1 polymer ?
#
loop_
_entity_poly.entity_id
_entity_poly.type
_entity_poly.pdbx_seq_one_letter_code
_entity_poly.pdbx_strand_id
1 'polypeptide(L)'
;SGGALLQLSVFALGIMPYITASIILQLLTVVIPRLEQLRKEGQSGQAKITQYTRYLTLGLAVLQSSAFVALARSGQLFANACPQDQSNFQIVPENTGVPMWLTLVMLVITMTAGTGVVMWLGELITDRGVGNGMSVLIFASIAARLPGEGWTIKESSGVAKFLLVIALVLIVICAVVFIEQAQRRIPVQYAKRMIGRRMYGGTSTYIPLKVNQAGVVPVIFGSSLL
;
A
#
# COMPACT_ATOMS: atom_id res chain seq x y z
N SER A 1 7.78 3.68 -6.94
CA SER A 1 8.54 2.46 -7.26
C SER A 1 10.02 2.78 -7.11
N GLY A 2 10.77 2.06 -6.27
CA GLY A 2 12.19 2.35 -6.02
C GLY A 2 13.06 1.99 -7.22
N GLY A 3 13.08 2.83 -8.26
CA GLY A 3 13.81 2.56 -9.52
C GLY A 3 13.22 1.48 -10.42
N ALA A 4 12.33 0.61 -9.92
CA ALA A 4 11.73 -0.48 -10.69
C ALA A 4 10.90 -0.04 -11.92
N LEU A 5 10.40 1.21 -11.92
CA LEU A 5 9.69 1.81 -13.05
C LEU A 5 10.68 2.21 -14.17
N LEU A 6 11.94 2.51 -13.81
CA LEU A 6 13.02 2.79 -14.75
C LEU A 6 13.66 1.50 -15.31
N GLN A 7 13.46 0.34 -14.66
CA GLN A 7 14.11 -0.92 -15.03
C GLN A 7 13.18 -1.96 -15.68
N LEU A 8 11.90 -1.64 -15.95
CA LEU A 8 10.94 -2.58 -16.59
C LEU A 8 10.95 -3.98 -15.93
N SER A 9 11.10 -4.03 -14.60
CA SER A 9 11.23 -5.29 -13.87
C SER A 9 9.91 -6.08 -13.86
N VAL A 10 9.99 -7.40 -13.64
CA VAL A 10 8.81 -8.29 -13.47
C VAL A 10 7.84 -7.78 -12.39
N PHE A 11 8.36 -7.01 -11.40
CA PHE A 11 7.59 -6.41 -10.31
C PHE A 11 7.39 -4.89 -10.48
N ALA A 12 7.45 -4.33 -11.70
CA ALA A 12 7.41 -2.87 -11.88
C ALA A 12 6.11 -2.21 -11.36
N LEU A 13 4.97 -2.90 -11.48
CA LEU A 13 3.69 -2.48 -10.89
C LEU A 13 3.66 -2.68 -9.36
N GLY A 14 4.46 -3.62 -8.84
CA GLY A 14 4.60 -3.91 -7.42
C GLY A 14 3.25 -4.21 -6.75
N ILE A 15 2.99 -3.50 -5.65
CA ILE A 15 1.81 -3.69 -4.79
C ILE A 15 0.69 -2.70 -5.15
N MET A 16 0.94 -1.72 -6.03
CA MET A 16 0.00 -0.62 -6.31
C MET A 16 -1.38 -1.05 -6.84
N PRO A 17 -1.49 -1.97 -7.83
CA PRO A 17 -2.80 -2.37 -8.33
C PRO A 17 -3.71 -2.94 -7.23
N TYR A 18 -3.11 -3.65 -6.27
CA TYR A 18 -3.83 -4.18 -5.12
C TYR A 18 -4.25 -3.08 -4.15
N ILE A 19 -3.36 -2.13 -3.85
CA ILE A 19 -3.67 -1.00 -2.98
C ILE A 19 -4.88 -0.25 -3.54
N THR A 20 -4.84 0.09 -4.84
CA THR A 20 -5.95 0.75 -5.53
C THR A 20 -7.22 -0.10 -5.49
N ALA A 21 -7.15 -1.40 -5.73
CA ALA A 21 -8.32 -2.28 -5.66
C ALA A 21 -8.94 -2.32 -4.25
N SER A 22 -8.11 -2.43 -3.21
CA SER A 22 -8.56 -2.49 -1.81
C SER A 22 -9.25 -1.18 -1.37
N ILE A 23 -8.70 -0.05 -1.81
CA ILE A 23 -9.23 1.31 -1.64
C ILE A 23 -10.61 1.43 -2.32
N ILE A 24 -10.70 1.00 -3.58
CA ILE A 24 -11.96 1.03 -4.34
C ILE A 24 -13.02 0.20 -3.61
N LEU A 25 -12.69 -1.02 -3.18
CA LEU A 25 -13.64 -1.88 -2.45
C LEU A 25 -14.04 -1.27 -1.11
N GLN A 26 -13.12 -0.65 -0.37
CA GLN A 26 -13.43 0.03 0.89
C GLN A 26 -14.38 1.22 0.69
N LEU A 27 -14.17 2.05 -0.33
CA LEU A 27 -15.10 3.12 -0.68
C LEU A 27 -16.45 2.56 -1.15
N LEU A 28 -16.42 1.51 -1.97
CA LEU A 28 -17.61 0.87 -2.50
C LEU A 28 -18.47 0.24 -1.39
N THR A 29 -17.85 -0.22 -0.28
CA THR A 29 -18.62 -0.71 0.88
C THR A 29 -19.43 0.36 1.60
N VAL A 30 -19.05 1.64 1.47
CA VAL A 30 -19.80 2.78 2.04
C VAL A 30 -20.93 3.21 1.09
N VAL A 31 -20.71 3.08 -0.21
CA VAL A 31 -21.68 3.50 -1.24
C VAL A 31 -22.73 2.42 -1.52
N ILE A 32 -22.35 1.13 -1.50
CA ILE A 32 -23.23 0.01 -1.81
C ILE A 32 -23.68 -0.71 -0.53
N PRO A 33 -24.97 -0.65 -0.15
CA PRO A 33 -25.46 -1.21 1.12
C PRO A 33 -25.35 -2.73 1.20
N ARG A 34 -25.32 -3.44 0.06
CA ARG A 34 -25.10 -4.89 0.02
C ARG A 34 -23.69 -5.28 0.44
N LEU A 35 -22.67 -4.48 0.07
CA LEU A 35 -21.29 -4.69 0.51
C LEU A 35 -21.12 -4.32 1.98
N GLU A 36 -21.85 -3.32 2.47
CA GLU A 36 -21.89 -2.98 3.89
C GLU A 36 -22.48 -4.12 4.73
N GLN A 37 -23.56 -4.75 4.26
CA GLN A 37 -24.16 -5.94 4.90
C GLN A 37 -23.18 -7.10 4.94
N LEU A 38 -22.50 -7.40 3.83
CA LEU A 38 -21.42 -8.38 3.79
C LEU A 38 -20.33 -8.04 4.81
N ARG A 39 -19.92 -6.77 4.95
CA ARG A 39 -18.95 -6.37 5.97
C ARG A 39 -19.46 -6.62 7.41
N LYS A 40 -20.77 -6.54 7.65
CA LYS A 40 -21.42 -6.80 8.95
C LYS A 40 -21.56 -8.29 9.26
N GLU A 41 -21.48 -9.19 8.27
CA GLU A 41 -21.51 -10.65 8.47
C GLU A 41 -20.24 -11.21 9.15
N GLY A 42 -19.22 -10.37 9.42
CA GLY A 42 -18.02 -10.76 10.14
C GLY A 42 -16.97 -11.42 9.23
N GLN A 43 -16.36 -12.53 9.69
CA GLN A 43 -15.24 -13.17 8.97
C GLN A 43 -15.63 -13.72 7.59
N SER A 44 -16.83 -14.30 7.46
CA SER A 44 -17.31 -14.86 6.18
C SER A 44 -17.49 -13.78 5.11
N GLY A 45 -18.00 -12.61 5.51
CA GLY A 45 -18.17 -11.47 4.62
C GLY A 45 -16.86 -10.76 4.27
N GLN A 46 -15.93 -10.66 5.22
CA GLN A 46 -14.57 -10.16 4.96
C GLN A 46 -13.82 -11.05 3.96
N ALA A 47 -14.00 -12.37 4.03
CA ALA A 47 -13.42 -13.29 3.05
C ALA A 47 -13.98 -13.05 1.63
N LYS A 48 -15.29 -12.81 1.49
CA LYS A 48 -15.91 -12.47 0.21
C LYS A 48 -15.42 -11.11 -0.34
N ILE A 49 -15.30 -10.09 0.51
CA ILE A 49 -14.75 -8.79 0.11
C ILE A 49 -13.29 -8.94 -0.35
N THR A 50 -12.51 -9.79 0.33
CA THR A 50 -11.14 -10.11 -0.06
C THR A 50 -11.11 -10.76 -1.44
N GLN A 51 -11.98 -11.75 -1.69
CA GLN A 51 -12.13 -12.38 -3.02
C GLN A 51 -12.44 -11.37 -4.13
N TYR A 52 -13.37 -10.44 -3.90
CA TYR A 52 -13.66 -9.38 -4.88
C TYR A 52 -12.46 -8.45 -5.09
N THR A 53 -11.73 -8.14 -4.02
CA THR A 53 -10.49 -7.36 -4.11
C THR A 53 -9.46 -8.09 -4.98
N ARG A 54 -9.36 -9.43 -4.91
CA ARG A 54 -8.46 -10.23 -5.77
C ARG A 54 -8.81 -10.07 -7.25
N TYR A 55 -10.08 -10.26 -7.59
CA TYR A 55 -10.54 -10.15 -8.98
C TYR A 55 -10.37 -8.74 -9.52
N LEU A 56 -10.68 -7.72 -8.72
CA LEU A 56 -10.49 -6.34 -9.10
C LEU A 56 -9.00 -6.01 -9.28
N THR A 57 -8.13 -6.51 -8.39
CA THR A 57 -6.67 -6.34 -8.49
C THR A 57 -6.15 -6.90 -9.80
N LEU A 58 -6.56 -8.12 -10.18
CA LEU A 58 -6.12 -8.75 -11.41
C LEU A 58 -6.60 -7.95 -12.64
N GLY A 59 -7.86 -7.51 -12.65
CA GLY A 59 -8.41 -6.67 -13.72
C GLY A 59 -7.68 -5.33 -13.85
N LEU A 60 -7.42 -4.66 -12.73
CA LEU A 60 -6.66 -3.41 -12.70
C LEU A 60 -5.20 -3.62 -13.08
N ALA A 61 -4.57 -4.73 -12.71
CA ALA A 61 -3.21 -5.04 -13.10
C ALA A 61 -3.07 -5.22 -14.62
N VAL A 62 -4.04 -5.87 -15.28
CA VAL A 62 -4.07 -5.99 -16.74
C VAL A 62 -4.29 -4.63 -17.41
N LEU A 63 -5.22 -3.83 -16.88
CA LEU A 63 -5.49 -2.49 -17.42
C LEU A 63 -4.27 -1.56 -17.23
N GLN A 64 -3.66 -1.56 -16.05
CA GLN A 64 -2.49 -0.74 -15.75
C GLN A 64 -1.26 -1.21 -16.55
N SER A 65 -0.96 -2.51 -16.60
CA SER A 65 0.16 -3.02 -17.41
C SER A 65 0.01 -2.70 -18.89
N SER A 66 -1.20 -2.83 -19.45
CA SER A 66 -1.44 -2.44 -20.85
C SER A 66 -1.29 -0.93 -21.08
N ALA A 67 -1.76 -0.09 -20.14
CA ALA A 67 -1.54 1.36 -20.18
C ALA A 67 -0.04 1.72 -20.08
N PHE A 68 0.72 1.10 -19.17
CA PHE A 68 2.16 1.30 -19.05
C PHE A 68 2.90 0.89 -20.33
N VAL A 69 2.53 -0.23 -20.92
CA VAL A 69 3.12 -0.71 -22.19
C VAL A 69 2.77 0.21 -23.36
N ALA A 70 1.54 0.73 -23.42
CA ALA A 70 1.13 1.71 -24.43
C ALA A 70 1.88 3.04 -24.31
N LEU A 71 2.06 3.54 -23.08
CA LEU A 71 2.83 4.76 -22.79
C LEU A 71 4.34 4.57 -22.98
N ALA A 72 4.86 3.37 -22.78
CA ALA A 72 6.25 3.04 -23.08
C ALA A 72 6.49 3.03 -24.59
N ARG A 73 5.49 2.59 -25.37
CA ARG A 73 5.50 2.65 -26.83
C ARG A 73 5.44 4.08 -27.37
N SER A 74 4.71 4.99 -26.73
CA SER A 74 4.62 6.40 -27.17
C SER A 74 5.84 7.25 -26.78
N GLY A 75 6.83 6.68 -26.07
CA GLY A 75 8.04 7.39 -25.63
C GLY A 75 7.81 8.41 -24.51
N GLN A 76 6.56 8.61 -24.07
CA GLN A 76 6.20 9.64 -23.07
C GLN A 76 6.53 9.25 -21.63
N LEU A 77 6.71 7.96 -21.34
CA LEU A 77 7.04 7.49 -19.98
C LEU A 77 8.47 7.84 -19.54
N PHE A 78 9.40 8.06 -20.47
CA PHE A 78 10.82 8.32 -20.19
C PHE A 78 11.27 9.74 -20.56
N ALA A 79 10.36 10.62 -20.97
CA ALA A 79 10.69 11.97 -21.46
C ALA A 79 11.52 12.82 -20.48
N ASN A 80 11.46 12.53 -19.17
CA ASN A 80 12.15 13.28 -18.13
C ASN A 80 13.22 12.49 -17.35
N ALA A 81 13.46 11.21 -17.68
CA ALA A 81 14.37 10.34 -16.91
C ALA A 81 15.64 9.92 -17.67
N CYS A 82 15.69 10.13 -18.99
CA CYS A 82 16.89 9.90 -19.78
C CYS A 82 17.42 11.25 -20.30
N PRO A 83 18.67 11.63 -19.97
CA PRO A 83 19.36 12.73 -20.63
C PRO A 83 19.41 12.48 -22.14
N GLN A 84 19.34 13.57 -22.87
CA GLN A 84 18.99 13.75 -24.28
C GLN A 84 19.96 13.13 -25.31
N ASP A 85 20.68 12.04 -25.00
CA ASP A 85 21.82 11.57 -25.82
C ASP A 85 21.82 10.07 -26.16
N GLN A 86 20.69 9.39 -26.01
CA GLN A 86 20.51 8.03 -26.57
C GLN A 86 19.17 7.93 -27.30
N SER A 87 19.14 8.48 -28.51
CA SER A 87 18.07 8.32 -29.50
C SER A 87 17.91 6.88 -30.02
N ASN A 88 18.37 5.87 -29.27
CA ASN A 88 18.41 4.48 -29.71
C ASN A 88 18.30 3.45 -28.57
N PHE A 89 17.54 3.75 -27.51
CA PHE A 89 17.06 2.70 -26.60
C PHE A 89 15.64 2.30 -26.99
N GLN A 90 15.54 1.55 -28.09
CA GLN A 90 14.31 0.85 -28.45
C GLN A 90 14.06 -0.24 -27.38
N ILE A 91 13.09 0.03 -26.49
CA ILE A 91 12.61 -0.93 -25.46
C ILE A 91 12.09 -2.23 -26.09
N VAL A 92 11.78 -2.20 -27.39
CA VAL A 92 11.48 -3.36 -28.23
C VAL A 92 12.40 -3.32 -29.43
N PRO A 93 13.41 -4.21 -29.55
CA PRO A 93 14.19 -4.30 -30.77
C PRO A 93 13.24 -4.67 -31.91
N GLU A 94 13.14 -3.83 -32.94
CA GLU A 94 12.36 -4.09 -34.16
C GLU A 94 12.89 -5.33 -34.93
N ASN A 95 14.01 -5.90 -34.48
CA ASN A 95 14.75 -6.97 -35.16
C ASN A 95 14.80 -8.30 -34.39
N THR A 96 13.82 -8.56 -33.53
CA THR A 96 13.59 -9.90 -32.98
C THR A 96 12.45 -10.51 -33.78
N GLY A 97 12.68 -11.59 -34.53
CA GLY A 97 11.72 -12.20 -35.49
C GLY A 97 10.42 -12.78 -34.90
N VAL A 98 9.92 -12.20 -33.82
CA VAL A 98 8.62 -12.45 -33.21
C VAL A 98 7.70 -11.25 -33.46
N PRO A 99 6.40 -11.47 -33.73
CA PRO A 99 5.51 -10.36 -34.02
C PRO A 99 5.32 -9.47 -32.79
N MET A 100 5.40 -8.15 -32.98
CA MET A 100 5.37 -7.14 -31.91
C MET A 100 4.20 -7.28 -30.93
N TRP A 101 3.03 -7.69 -31.41
CA TRP A 101 1.86 -7.91 -30.55
C TRP A 101 2.08 -9.03 -29.52
N LEU A 102 2.86 -10.06 -29.88
CA LEU A 102 3.16 -11.20 -29.01
C LEU A 102 4.14 -10.80 -27.89
N THR A 103 5.13 -9.95 -28.18
CA THR A 103 6.02 -9.37 -27.17
C THR A 103 5.25 -8.50 -26.16
N LEU A 104 4.30 -7.69 -26.63
CA LEU A 104 3.48 -6.83 -25.76
C LEU A 104 2.58 -7.66 -24.86
N VAL A 105 1.93 -8.69 -25.39
CA VAL A 105 1.09 -9.61 -24.61
C VAL A 105 1.92 -10.35 -23.57
N MET A 106 3.12 -10.83 -23.93
CA MET A 106 4.03 -11.48 -22.98
C MET A 106 4.48 -10.54 -21.86
N LEU A 107 4.74 -9.26 -22.15
CA LEU A 107 5.13 -8.26 -21.15
C LEU A 107 3.97 -7.96 -20.18
N VAL A 108 2.76 -7.77 -20.71
CA VAL A 108 1.53 -7.60 -19.92
C VAL A 108 1.27 -8.80 -19.02
N ILE A 109 1.38 -10.01 -19.54
CA ILE A 109 1.20 -11.24 -18.77
C ILE A 109 2.28 -11.35 -17.69
N THR A 110 3.55 -11.08 -18.01
CA THR A 110 4.67 -11.17 -17.06
C THR A 110 4.51 -10.18 -15.90
N MET A 111 4.12 -8.94 -16.18
CA MET A 111 3.85 -7.94 -15.13
C MET A 111 2.62 -8.28 -14.30
N THR A 112 1.55 -8.73 -14.95
CA THR A 112 0.32 -9.17 -14.26
C THR A 112 0.62 -10.37 -13.35
N ALA A 113 1.37 -11.36 -13.85
CA ALA A 113 1.82 -12.51 -13.07
C ALA A 113 2.71 -12.07 -11.89
N GLY A 114 3.64 -11.13 -12.10
CA GLY A 114 4.45 -10.55 -11.03
C GLY A 114 3.60 -9.91 -9.93
N THR A 115 2.55 -9.17 -10.28
CA THR A 115 1.62 -8.60 -9.30
C THR A 115 0.80 -9.67 -8.56
N GLY A 116 0.40 -10.73 -9.25
CA GLY A 116 -0.28 -11.88 -8.65
C GLY A 116 0.60 -12.59 -7.62
N VAL A 117 1.90 -12.76 -7.91
CA VAL A 117 2.87 -13.34 -6.97
C VAL A 117 3.05 -12.45 -5.74
N VAL A 118 3.19 -11.13 -5.92
CA VAL A 118 3.32 -10.18 -4.80
C VAL A 118 2.09 -10.21 -3.91
N MET A 119 0.90 -10.24 -4.51
CA MET A 119 -0.35 -10.34 -3.78
C MET A 119 -0.44 -11.67 -3.01
N TRP A 120 -0.14 -12.79 -3.66
CA TRP A 120 -0.10 -14.10 -3.00
C TRP A 120 0.88 -14.13 -1.83
N LEU A 121 2.05 -13.51 -1.98
CA LEU A 121 3.04 -13.40 -0.91
C LEU A 121 2.53 -12.55 0.25
N GLY A 122 1.79 -11.47 -0.01
CA GLY A 122 1.14 -10.67 1.03
C GLY A 122 0.07 -11.44 1.81
N GLU A 123 -0.67 -12.31 1.15
CA GLU A 123 -1.64 -13.20 1.81
C GLU A 123 -0.94 -14.28 2.64
N LEU A 124 0.16 -14.85 2.12
CA LEU A 124 0.96 -15.82 2.85
C LEU A 124 1.52 -15.24 4.16
N ILE A 125 1.96 -13.98 4.13
CA ILE A 125 2.42 -13.24 5.32
C ILE A 125 1.25 -12.99 6.29
N THR A 126 0.04 -12.76 5.78
CA THR A 126 -1.13 -12.55 6.64
C THR A 126 -1.55 -13.85 7.35
N ASP A 127 -1.47 -14.99 6.66
CA ASP A 127 -1.88 -16.29 7.22
C ASP A 127 -0.84 -16.89 8.17
N ARG A 128 0.46 -16.74 7.86
CA ARG A 128 1.56 -17.39 8.62
C ARG A 128 2.45 -16.41 9.38
N GLY A 129 2.35 -15.12 9.11
CA GLY A 129 3.19 -14.09 9.69
C GLY A 129 2.49 -13.30 10.79
N VAL A 130 3.00 -12.09 11.03
CA VAL A 130 2.52 -11.20 12.10
C VAL A 130 1.85 -9.98 11.48
N GLY A 131 0.59 -9.76 11.83
CA GLY A 131 -0.18 -8.60 11.39
C GLY A 131 -0.79 -8.75 9.99
N ASN A 132 -1.01 -7.62 9.31
CA ASN A 132 -1.54 -7.60 7.95
C ASN A 132 -0.38 -7.62 6.95
N GLY A 133 -0.25 -8.71 6.20
CA GLY A 133 0.85 -8.91 5.26
C GLY A 133 0.92 -7.85 4.17
N MET A 134 -0.21 -7.26 3.78
CA MET A 134 -0.22 -6.15 2.82
C MET A 134 0.40 -4.88 3.39
N SER A 135 0.12 -4.56 4.66
CA SER A 135 0.74 -3.41 5.34
C SER A 135 2.24 -3.62 5.52
N VAL A 136 2.68 -4.86 5.80
CA VAL A 136 4.09 -5.21 5.93
C VAL A 136 4.81 -5.05 4.59
N LEU A 137 4.20 -5.46 3.48
CA LEU A 137 4.75 -5.27 2.13
C LEU A 137 4.89 -3.78 1.77
N ILE A 138 3.90 -2.95 2.10
CA ILE A 138 3.98 -1.50 1.91
C ILE A 138 5.14 -0.93 2.72
N PHE A 139 5.24 -1.29 4.00
CA PHE A 139 6.33 -0.86 4.87
C PHE A 139 7.69 -1.24 4.30
N ALA A 140 7.88 -2.50 3.90
CA ALA A 140 9.13 -2.95 3.29
C ALA A 140 9.47 -2.17 2.02
N SER A 141 8.46 -1.87 1.18
CA SER A 141 8.65 -1.13 -0.08
C SER A 141 9.05 0.34 0.12
N ILE A 142 8.66 0.95 1.24
CA ILE A 142 9.03 2.33 1.62
C ILE A 142 10.39 2.30 2.31
N ALA A 143 10.59 1.37 3.25
CA ALA A 143 11.83 1.21 4.01
C ALA A 143 13.02 0.91 3.09
N ALA A 144 12.82 0.13 2.03
CA ALA A 144 13.86 -0.18 1.04
C ALA A 144 14.35 1.05 0.24
N ARG A 145 13.57 2.14 0.19
CA ARG A 145 13.96 3.37 -0.54
C ARG A 145 14.76 4.33 0.32
N LEU A 146 14.52 4.34 1.64
CA LEU A 146 15.21 5.20 2.60
C LEU A 146 16.74 5.16 2.50
N PRO A 147 17.42 4.00 2.39
CA PRO A 147 18.89 3.97 2.31
C PRO A 147 19.42 4.58 1.01
N GLY A 148 18.74 4.36 -0.13
CA GLY A 148 19.15 4.92 -1.42
C GLY A 148 19.04 6.44 -1.45
N GLU A 149 17.89 6.98 -1.05
CA GLU A 149 17.67 8.42 -0.94
C GLU A 149 18.61 9.07 0.10
N GLY A 150 18.85 8.37 1.21
CA GLY A 150 19.78 8.82 2.25
C GLY A 150 21.21 8.95 1.73
N TRP A 151 21.67 8.01 0.89
CA TRP A 151 23.00 8.09 0.30
C TRP A 151 23.13 9.27 -0.68
N THR A 152 22.11 9.50 -1.51
CA THR A 152 22.05 10.64 -2.44
C THR A 152 22.13 11.99 -1.71
N ILE A 153 21.49 12.12 -0.55
CA ILE A 153 21.55 13.33 0.28
C ILE A 153 22.97 13.52 0.85
N LYS A 154 23.63 12.45 1.28
CA LYS A 154 25.01 12.52 1.77
C LYS A 154 25.98 13.00 0.69
N GLU A 155 25.81 12.54 -0.54
CA GLU A 155 26.69 12.85 -1.66
C GLU A 155 26.45 14.26 -2.23
N SER A 156 25.19 14.71 -2.30
CA SER A 156 24.84 16.04 -2.84
C SER A 156 25.01 17.20 -1.85
N SER A 157 24.77 16.96 -0.57
CA SER A 157 24.59 18.00 0.45
C SER A 157 25.60 17.94 1.59
N GLY A 158 26.46 16.93 1.62
CA GLY A 158 27.49 16.74 2.64
C GLY A 158 26.96 16.14 3.94
N VAL A 159 27.87 15.62 4.77
CA VAL A 159 27.57 14.83 5.98
C VAL A 159 26.76 15.61 7.02
N ALA A 160 26.97 16.94 7.11
CA ALA A 160 26.27 17.80 8.08
C ALA A 160 24.75 17.88 7.81
N LYS A 161 24.33 18.05 6.55
CA LYS A 161 22.91 18.09 6.18
C LYS A 161 22.26 16.70 6.30
N PHE A 162 23.00 15.63 5.99
CA PHE A 162 22.53 14.26 6.19
C PHE A 162 22.21 13.97 7.67
N LEU A 163 23.09 14.36 8.60
CA LEU A 163 22.85 14.22 10.04
C LEU A 163 21.65 15.04 10.51
N LEU A 164 21.47 16.26 9.98
CA LEU A 164 20.30 17.10 10.29
C LEU A 164 18.99 16.43 9.83
N VAL A 165 18.97 15.87 8.62
CA VAL A 165 17.79 15.14 8.11
C VAL A 165 17.47 13.93 8.99
N ILE A 166 18.47 13.15 9.37
CA ILE A 166 18.26 12.00 10.29
C ILE A 166 17.68 12.47 11.63
N ALA A 167 18.23 13.54 12.21
CA ALA A 167 17.73 14.10 13.46
C ALA A 167 16.27 14.54 13.33
N LEU A 168 15.93 15.22 12.23
CA LEU A 168 14.56 15.65 11.95
C LEU A 168 13.61 14.45 11.75
N VAL A 169 14.02 13.41 11.04
CA VAL A 169 13.24 12.17 10.87
C VAL A 169 12.97 11.51 12.22
N LEU A 170 13.97 11.43 13.11
CA LEU A 170 13.78 10.88 14.46
C LEU A 170 12.79 11.71 15.30
N ILE A 171 12.89 13.05 15.23
CA ILE A 171 11.93 13.95 15.91
C ILE A 171 10.52 13.72 15.41
N VAL A 172 10.33 13.62 14.09
CA VAL A 172 9.03 13.35 13.48
C VAL A 172 8.50 11.97 13.91
N ILE A 173 9.34 10.92 13.92
CA ILE A 173 8.94 9.59 14.39
C ILE A 173 8.50 9.65 15.86
N CYS A 174 9.26 10.32 16.73
CA CYS A 174 8.88 10.50 18.14
C CYS A 174 7.55 11.26 18.28
N ALA A 175 7.33 12.32 17.50
CA ALA A 175 6.09 13.07 17.51
C ALA A 175 4.89 12.22 17.03
N VAL A 176 5.07 11.45 15.96
CA VAL A 176 4.05 10.53 15.43
C VAL A 176 3.70 9.45 16.46
N VAL A 177 4.71 8.83 17.10
CA VAL A 177 4.49 7.82 18.14
C VAL A 177 3.78 8.41 19.35
N PHE A 178 4.13 9.62 19.77
CA PHE A 178 3.48 10.31 20.88
C PHE A 178 1.99 10.56 20.59
N ILE A 179 1.65 11.02 19.38
CA ILE A 179 0.26 11.26 18.96
C ILE A 179 -0.52 9.94 18.80
N GLU A 180 0.08 8.91 18.21
CA GLU A 180 -0.54 7.60 18.02
C GLU A 180 -0.84 6.89 19.35
N GLN A 181 0.04 7.02 20.34
CA GLN A 181 -0.16 6.45 21.68
C GLN A 181 -1.08 7.30 22.57
N ALA A 182 -1.37 8.55 22.18
CA ALA A 182 -2.28 9.41 22.90
C ALA A 182 -3.71 8.85 22.86
N GLN A 183 -4.28 8.65 24.04
CA GLN A 183 -5.65 8.17 24.22
C GLN A 183 -6.38 9.01 25.26
N ARG A 184 -7.62 9.36 24.95
CA ARG A 184 -8.56 9.96 25.89
C ARG A 184 -9.29 8.85 26.63
N ARG A 185 -9.16 8.83 27.96
CA ARG A 185 -9.85 7.86 28.82
C ARG A 185 -11.18 8.46 29.29
N ILE A 186 -12.31 7.93 28.80
CA ILE A 186 -13.63 8.32 29.31
C ILE A 186 -14.08 7.26 30.32
N PRO A 187 -14.32 7.61 31.59
CA PRO A 187 -14.76 6.66 32.60
C PRO A 187 -16.20 6.24 32.31
N VAL A 188 -16.46 4.93 32.33
CA VAL A 188 -17.78 4.35 32.17
C VAL A 188 -18.07 3.47 33.37
N GLN A 189 -19.28 3.62 33.91
CA GLN A 189 -19.75 2.78 35.00
C GLN A 189 -20.62 1.69 34.39
N TYR A 190 -20.15 0.44 34.44
CA TYR A 190 -20.99 -0.70 34.09
C TYR A 190 -22.12 -0.84 35.10
N ALA A 191 -23.31 -1.18 34.61
CA ALA A 191 -24.48 -1.38 35.46
C ALA A 191 -24.18 -2.41 36.55
N LYS A 192 -24.44 -2.03 37.79
CA LYS A 192 -24.20 -2.89 38.96
C LYS A 192 -25.34 -3.90 39.08
N ARG A 193 -25.03 -5.16 39.37
CA ARG A 193 -26.04 -6.14 39.78
C ARG A 193 -26.13 -6.16 41.30
N MET A 194 -27.27 -5.76 41.84
CA MET A 194 -27.50 -5.78 43.27
C MET A 194 -27.74 -7.23 43.73
N ILE A 195 -26.89 -7.75 44.62
CA ILE A 195 -27.06 -9.06 45.26
C ILE A 195 -27.21 -8.80 46.77
N GLY A 196 -28.43 -8.96 47.30
CA GLY A 196 -28.76 -8.65 48.70
C GLY A 196 -28.72 -7.14 49.01
N ARG A 197 -28.26 -6.76 50.22
CA ARG A 197 -28.14 -5.35 50.68
C ARG A 197 -26.79 -4.69 50.36
N ARG A 198 -25.87 -5.40 49.70
CA ARG A 198 -24.54 -4.86 49.37
C ARG A 198 -24.38 -4.74 47.86
N MET A 199 -23.99 -3.55 47.40
CA MET A 199 -23.50 -3.37 46.04
C MET A 199 -22.12 -4.03 45.94
N TYR A 200 -22.04 -5.14 45.23
CA TYR A 200 -20.78 -5.75 44.80
C TYR A 200 -20.60 -5.52 43.31
N GLY A 201 -19.39 -5.18 42.89
CA GLY A 201 -19.07 -4.94 41.49
C GLY A 201 -19.39 -3.51 41.08
N GLY A 202 -18.33 -2.73 40.96
CA GLY A 202 -18.36 -1.33 40.54
C GLY A 202 -16.94 -0.85 40.30
N THR A 203 -16.11 -1.67 39.64
CA THR A 203 -14.81 -1.19 39.17
C THR A 203 -15.09 -0.19 38.06
N SER A 204 -14.68 1.07 38.27
CA SER A 204 -14.67 2.07 37.21
C SER A 204 -13.76 1.57 36.09
N THR A 205 -14.34 1.25 34.95
CA THR A 205 -13.57 0.96 33.74
C THR A 205 -13.58 2.21 32.88
N TYR A 206 -12.57 2.40 32.03
CA TYR A 206 -12.58 3.46 31.03
C TYR A 206 -12.64 2.85 29.64
N ILE A 207 -13.33 3.54 28.74
CA ILE A 207 -13.23 3.24 27.31
C ILE A 207 -12.09 4.10 26.76
N PRO A 208 -11.02 3.50 26.22
CA PRO A 208 -9.95 4.26 25.58
C PRO A 208 -10.42 4.74 24.20
N LEU A 209 -10.44 6.05 24.00
CA LEU A 209 -10.64 6.67 22.69
C LEU A 209 -9.28 7.16 22.19
N LYS A 210 -8.74 6.49 21.18
CA LYS A 210 -7.52 6.94 20.50
C LYS A 210 -7.75 8.31 19.85
N VAL A 211 -6.73 9.15 19.86
CA VAL A 211 -6.77 10.48 19.19
C VAL A 211 -6.93 10.32 17.68
N ASN A 212 -6.22 9.35 17.08
CA ASN A 212 -6.43 8.94 15.69
C ASN A 212 -7.15 7.60 15.62
N GLN A 213 -8.44 7.60 15.30
CA GLN A 213 -9.21 6.36 15.13
C GLN A 213 -9.06 5.76 13.72
N ALA A 214 -8.64 6.56 12.75
CA ALA A 214 -8.64 6.16 11.33
C ALA A 214 -7.34 5.46 10.89
N GLY A 215 -6.30 5.48 11.73
CA GLY A 215 -5.03 4.84 11.44
C GLY A 215 -4.38 5.37 10.17
N VAL A 216 -3.75 4.48 9.40
CA VAL A 216 -2.96 4.82 8.19
C VAL A 216 -3.83 4.89 6.93
N VAL A 217 -5.03 4.31 6.97
CA VAL A 217 -5.90 4.14 5.80
C VAL A 217 -6.22 5.47 5.08
N PRO A 218 -6.61 6.57 5.77
CA PRO A 218 -6.88 7.85 5.11
C PRO A 218 -5.68 8.48 4.40
N VAL A 219 -4.46 8.29 4.92
CA VAL A 219 -3.25 8.82 4.30
C VAL A 219 -2.97 8.10 2.99
N ILE A 220 -3.15 6.78 2.96
CA ILE A 220 -3.02 5.98 1.74
C ILE A 220 -4.05 6.46 0.70
N PHE A 221 -5.31 6.67 1.12
CA PHE A 221 -6.35 7.24 0.27
C PHE A 221 -5.93 8.59 -0.34
N GLY A 222 -5.45 9.53 0.47
CA GLY A 222 -4.98 10.83 0.01
C GLY A 222 -3.83 10.72 -1.00
N SER A 223 -2.87 9.84 -0.75
CA SER A 223 -1.73 9.62 -1.67
C SER A 223 -2.11 8.99 -3.01
N SER A 224 -3.23 8.26 -3.07
CA SER A 224 -3.70 7.62 -4.31
C SER A 224 -4.55 8.55 -5.18
N LEU A 225 -5.02 9.68 -4.62
CA LEU A 225 -5.83 10.66 -5.33
C LEU A 225 -4.99 11.82 -5.91
N LEU A 226 -3.78 12.02 -5.38
CA LEU A 226 -2.74 12.92 -5.90
C LEU A 226 -2.04 12.30 -7.11
#